data_AF-A0A7S2E288-F1
#
_entry.id   AF-A0A7S2E288-F1
#
_cell.length_a   1.000
_cell.length_b   1.000
_cell.length_c   1.000
_cell.angle_alpha   90.00
_cell.angle_beta   90.00
_cell.angle_gamma   90.00
#
_symmetry.space_group_name_H-M   'P 1'
#
loop_
_entity.id
_entity.type
_entity.pdbx_description
1 polymer ?
#
loop_
_entity_poly.entity_id
_entity_poly.type
_entity_poly.pdbx_seq_one_letter_code
_entity_poly.pdbx_strand_id
1 'polypeptide(L)'
;STRIAFRAMGVTDMSQRQLLDAFYRTDRMNSGVSLGMLNRFLRTLTAELGADVVVQCAAGEDYNSLLTALGSDLLLAEADGSVLLINFLRLLRGSWMGHWSVLGGISHDGPLAYALVIDVAAHRIGPHWVPLPLLASCIATRNGLGEARGYLRLAPAIEADLKLALEASVLEASARAGAQQRASLSHEKLEAIQAEYIADDLPIEVERMSLWSEEQARSFFESGGLNDPDRAPGVGAHSRPHGCAAS
;
A
#
# COMPACT_ATOMS: atom_id res chain seq x y z
N SER A 1 4.00 14.22 -23.19
CA SER A 1 4.40 13.44 -22.00
C SER A 1 4.47 11.95 -22.33
N THR A 2 3.42 11.34 -22.87
CA THR A 2 3.40 9.92 -23.28
C THR A 2 4.58 9.48 -24.16
N ARG A 3 4.91 10.24 -25.22
CA ARG A 3 6.06 9.91 -26.08
C ARG A 3 7.38 9.87 -25.32
N ILE A 4 7.57 10.76 -24.35
CA ILE A 4 8.78 10.82 -23.53
C ILE A 4 8.84 9.57 -22.66
N ALA A 5 7.73 9.22 -21.98
CA ALA A 5 7.67 8.03 -21.13
C ALA A 5 7.93 6.73 -21.91
N PHE A 6 7.27 6.54 -23.06
CA PHE A 6 7.46 5.34 -23.88
C PHE A 6 8.87 5.22 -24.45
N ARG A 7 9.51 6.33 -24.84
CA ARG A 7 10.90 6.28 -25.28
C ARG A 7 11.86 5.98 -24.14
N ALA A 8 11.64 6.59 -22.97
CA ALA A 8 12.46 6.31 -21.79
C ALA A 8 12.39 4.83 -21.38
N MET A 9 11.24 4.19 -21.59
CA MET A 9 11.03 2.78 -21.30
C MET A 9 11.34 1.83 -22.48
N GLY A 10 11.81 2.33 -23.62
CA GLY A 10 12.10 1.49 -24.79
C GLY A 10 10.88 0.80 -25.40
N VAL A 11 9.67 1.31 -25.18
CA VAL A 11 8.41 0.67 -25.59
C VAL A 11 8.13 0.84 -27.07
N THR A 12 8.34 2.04 -27.60
CA THR A 12 8.04 2.36 -29.00
C THR A 12 8.72 3.64 -29.46
N ASP A 13 9.03 3.68 -30.76
CA ASP A 13 9.54 4.86 -31.45
C ASP A 13 8.45 5.73 -32.09
N MET A 14 7.17 5.41 -31.85
CA MET A 14 6.04 6.17 -32.38
C MET A 14 6.22 7.68 -32.19
N SER A 15 6.05 8.40 -33.29
CA SER A 15 6.00 9.86 -33.28
C SER A 15 4.79 10.35 -32.48
N GLN A 16 4.82 11.62 -32.08
CA GLN A 16 3.68 12.25 -31.41
C GLN A 16 2.42 12.21 -32.27
N ARG A 17 2.55 12.33 -33.60
CA ARG A 17 1.44 12.23 -34.54
C ARG A 17 0.83 10.83 -34.55
N GLN A 18 1.65 9.78 -34.62
CA GLN A 18 1.16 8.40 -34.58
C GLN A 18 0.46 8.07 -33.25
N LEU A 19 0.99 8.55 -32.13
CA LEU A 19 0.33 8.40 -30.82
C LEU A 19 -1.02 9.12 -30.77
N LEU A 20 -1.09 10.31 -31.35
CA LEU A 20 -2.33 11.08 -31.43
C LEU A 20 -3.37 10.39 -32.33
N ASP A 21 -2.95 9.89 -33.50
CA ASP A 21 -3.82 9.15 -34.41
C ASP A 21 -4.33 7.85 -33.75
N ALA A 22 -3.47 7.14 -33.01
CA ALA A 22 -3.88 5.98 -32.21
C ALA A 22 -4.90 6.37 -31.14
N PHE A 23 -4.67 7.47 -30.42
CA PHE A 23 -5.61 7.96 -29.41
C PHE A 23 -6.99 8.25 -30.01
N TYR A 24 -7.06 8.91 -31.16
CA TYR A 24 -8.32 9.24 -31.82
C TYR A 24 -9.13 8.01 -32.28
N ARG A 25 -8.49 6.84 -32.43
CA ARG A 25 -9.20 5.58 -32.69
C ARG A 25 -9.91 5.05 -31.45
N THR A 26 -9.38 5.32 -30.26
CA THR A 26 -9.91 4.83 -28.98
C THR A 26 -10.91 5.80 -28.35
N ASP A 27 -10.61 7.10 -28.38
CA ASP A 27 -11.39 8.14 -27.73
C ASP A 27 -11.50 9.38 -28.63
N ARG A 28 -12.68 10.00 -28.69
CA ARG A 28 -12.85 11.31 -29.34
C ARG A 28 -12.43 12.41 -28.37
N MET A 29 -11.45 13.24 -28.74
CA MET A 29 -11.12 14.45 -27.97
C MET A 29 -12.09 15.58 -28.33
N ASN A 30 -13.03 15.87 -27.43
CA ASN A 30 -13.79 17.12 -27.47
C ASN A 30 -13.11 18.23 -26.64
N SER A 31 -12.17 17.85 -25.75
CA SER A 31 -11.36 18.75 -24.91
C SER A 31 -10.04 18.07 -24.53
N GLY A 32 -9.31 18.62 -23.55
CA GLY A 32 -8.07 18.00 -23.05
C GLY A 32 -8.26 16.56 -22.54
N VAL A 33 -7.14 15.83 -22.39
CA VAL A 33 -7.17 14.40 -21.99
C VAL A 33 -7.29 14.28 -20.47
N SER A 34 -8.30 13.57 -19.98
CA SER A 34 -8.44 13.27 -18.55
C SER A 34 -7.54 12.12 -18.10
N LEU A 35 -7.38 11.95 -16.79
CA LEU A 35 -6.61 10.84 -16.21
C LEU A 35 -7.19 9.47 -16.64
N GLY A 36 -8.51 9.33 -16.56
CA GLY A 36 -9.22 8.11 -16.96
C GLY A 36 -9.06 7.80 -18.45
N MET A 37 -9.16 8.83 -19.32
CA MET A 37 -8.95 8.67 -20.76
C MET A 37 -7.51 8.22 -21.07
N LEU A 38 -6.51 8.86 -20.46
CA LEU A 38 -5.12 8.49 -20.71
C LEU A 38 -4.82 7.08 -20.19
N ASN A 39 -5.30 6.70 -19.00
CA ASN A 39 -5.13 5.36 -18.44
C ASN A 39 -5.68 4.28 -19.38
N ARG A 40 -6.92 4.45 -19.88
CA ARG A 40 -7.53 3.50 -20.83
C ARG A 40 -6.70 3.40 -22.11
N PHE A 41 -6.38 4.53 -22.72
CA PHE A 41 -5.59 4.57 -23.94
C PHE A 41 -4.24 3.87 -23.78
N LEU A 42 -3.50 4.16 -22.70
CA LEU A 42 -2.18 3.55 -22.48
C LEU A 42 -2.29 2.03 -22.31
N ARG A 43 -3.29 1.53 -21.57
CA ARG A 43 -3.51 0.10 -21.40
C ARG A 43 -3.86 -0.61 -22.71
N THR A 44 -4.73 -0.01 -23.52
CA THR A 44 -5.05 -0.54 -24.85
C THR A 44 -3.82 -0.57 -25.73
N LEU A 45 -3.06 0.53 -25.76
CA LEU A 45 -1.88 0.65 -26.61
C LEU A 45 -0.75 -0.29 -26.19
N THR A 46 -0.46 -0.44 -24.89
CA THR A 46 0.57 -1.38 -24.44
C THR A 46 0.19 -2.82 -24.75
N ALA A 47 -1.09 -3.18 -24.63
CA ALA A 47 -1.60 -4.49 -25.04
C ALA A 47 -1.49 -4.72 -26.56
N GLU A 48 -1.86 -3.74 -27.38
CA GLU A 48 -1.74 -3.82 -28.86
C GLU A 48 -0.29 -3.94 -29.32
N LEU A 49 0.64 -3.27 -28.62
CA LEU A 49 2.07 -3.35 -28.92
C LEU A 49 2.73 -4.62 -28.38
N GLY A 50 2.03 -5.43 -27.57
CA GLY A 50 2.64 -6.53 -26.83
C GLY A 50 3.77 -6.06 -25.91
N ALA A 51 3.68 -4.83 -25.41
CA ALA A 51 4.69 -4.23 -24.57
C ALA A 51 4.58 -4.74 -23.13
N ASP A 52 5.71 -5.11 -22.55
CA ASP A 52 5.81 -5.59 -21.18
C ASP A 52 5.75 -4.43 -20.17
N VAL A 53 4.62 -3.72 -20.16
CA VAL A 53 4.41 -2.49 -19.38
C VAL A 53 3.11 -2.54 -18.62
N VAL A 54 3.22 -2.37 -17.30
CA VAL A 54 2.09 -2.20 -16.40
C VAL A 54 1.83 -0.72 -16.18
N VAL A 55 0.58 -0.31 -16.42
CA VAL A 55 0.09 1.03 -16.09
C VAL A 55 -0.58 0.97 -14.74
N GLN A 56 -0.10 1.73 -13.76
CA GLN A 56 -0.73 1.93 -12.46
C GLN A 56 -1.31 3.34 -12.41
N CYS A 57 -2.50 3.49 -11.82
CA CYS A 57 -3.20 4.76 -11.77
C CYS A 57 -3.48 5.13 -10.32
N ALA A 58 -3.00 6.30 -9.90
CA ALA A 58 -3.30 6.90 -8.62
C ALA A 58 -4.16 8.15 -8.86
N ALA A 59 -5.44 8.07 -8.51
CA ALA A 59 -6.40 9.15 -8.64
C ALA A 59 -6.96 9.49 -7.26
N GLY A 60 -7.29 10.76 -7.03
CA GLY A 60 -7.96 11.14 -5.79
C GLY A 60 -7.87 12.63 -5.49
N GLU A 61 -8.60 13.01 -4.45
CA GLU A 61 -8.56 14.35 -3.85
C GLU A 61 -7.96 14.35 -2.45
N ASP A 62 -7.71 13.17 -1.87
CA ASP A 62 -7.06 13.10 -0.57
C ASP A 62 -5.58 13.44 -0.72
N TYR A 63 -5.24 14.64 -0.28
CA TYR A 63 -3.89 15.19 -0.34
C TYR A 63 -2.86 14.30 0.36
N ASN A 64 -3.17 13.76 1.55
CA ASN A 64 -2.20 13.00 2.34
C ASN A 64 -1.89 11.64 1.72
N SER A 65 -2.91 10.93 1.24
CA SER A 65 -2.74 9.67 0.52
C SER A 65 -1.96 9.89 -0.78
N LEU A 66 -2.27 10.96 -1.53
CA LEU A 66 -1.55 11.28 -2.77
C LEU A 66 -0.10 11.67 -2.51
N LEU A 67 0.18 12.49 -1.50
CA LEU A 67 1.54 12.87 -1.13
C LEU A 67 2.38 11.63 -0.78
N THR A 68 1.81 10.74 0.03
CA THR A 68 2.48 9.50 0.45
C THR A 68 2.72 8.59 -0.75
N ALA A 69 1.69 8.34 -1.56
CA ALA A 69 1.80 7.47 -2.73
C ALA A 69 2.78 8.03 -3.78
N LEU A 70 2.70 9.33 -4.07
CA LEU A 70 3.57 9.99 -5.05
C LEU A 70 5.04 9.94 -4.62
N GLY A 71 5.32 10.17 -3.33
CA GLY A 71 6.68 10.07 -2.78
C GLY A 71 7.24 8.65 -2.91
N SER A 72 6.47 7.65 -2.50
CA SER A 72 6.86 6.24 -2.63
C SER A 72 7.07 5.82 -4.08
N ASP A 73 6.17 6.19 -4.99
CA ASP A 73 6.27 5.81 -6.40
C ASP A 73 7.42 6.53 -7.13
N LEU A 74 7.79 7.74 -6.71
CA LEU A 74 8.99 8.43 -7.22
C LEU A 74 10.28 7.71 -6.81
N LEU A 75 10.37 7.27 -5.55
CA LEU A 75 11.52 6.49 -5.08
C LEU A 75 11.62 5.14 -5.79
N LEU A 76 10.47 4.48 -6.00
CA LEU A 76 10.42 3.24 -6.79
C LEU A 76 10.87 3.47 -8.23
N ALA A 77 10.43 4.56 -8.87
CA ALA A 77 10.83 4.90 -10.23
C ALA A 77 12.34 5.09 -10.42
N GLU A 78 13.05 5.59 -9.41
CA GLU A 78 14.52 5.63 -9.45
C GLU A 78 15.17 4.24 -9.39
N ALA A 79 14.51 3.28 -8.73
CA ALA A 79 15.02 1.92 -8.56
C ALA A 79 14.70 0.99 -9.74
N ASP A 80 13.48 1.07 -10.28
CA ASP A 80 12.95 0.12 -11.26
C ASP A 80 12.82 0.68 -12.68
N GLY A 81 13.21 1.93 -12.89
CA GLY A 81 13.15 2.59 -14.19
C GLY A 81 11.72 2.89 -14.68
N SER A 82 10.71 2.79 -13.80
CA SER A 82 9.35 3.22 -14.12
C SER A 82 9.28 4.73 -14.34
N VAL A 83 8.25 5.16 -15.08
CA VAL A 83 8.05 6.57 -15.43
C VAL A 83 6.71 7.06 -14.92
N LEU A 84 6.71 8.21 -14.26
CA LEU A 84 5.49 8.86 -13.78
C LEU A 84 5.02 9.97 -14.74
N LEU A 85 3.75 9.89 -15.11
CA LEU A 85 2.99 10.91 -15.83
C LEU A 85 2.01 11.57 -14.88
N ILE A 86 2.16 12.87 -14.63
CA ILE A 86 1.29 13.61 -13.71
C ILE A 86 0.26 14.43 -14.47
N ASN A 87 -0.98 14.40 -13.98
CA ASN A 87 -2.03 15.35 -14.32
C ASN A 87 -2.22 16.28 -13.13
N PHE A 88 -1.98 17.57 -13.32
CA PHE A 88 -1.99 18.53 -12.22
C PHE A 88 -2.54 19.88 -12.65
N LEU A 89 -3.01 20.64 -11.68
CA LEU A 89 -3.37 22.04 -11.87
C LEU A 89 -2.12 22.91 -11.84
N ARG A 90 -1.92 23.71 -12.88
CA ARG A 90 -0.73 24.54 -13.05
C ARG A 90 -1.12 25.99 -13.27
N LEU A 91 -0.42 26.92 -12.61
CA LEU A 91 -0.49 28.34 -12.90
C LEU A 91 0.51 28.69 -14.00
N LEU A 92 0.04 29.24 -15.10
CA LEU A 92 0.90 29.71 -16.18
C LEU A 92 0.42 31.08 -16.67
N ARG A 93 1.28 32.09 -16.56
CA ARG A 93 0.97 33.48 -16.96
C ARG A 93 -0.34 34.01 -16.35
N GLY A 94 -0.55 33.75 -15.06
CA GLY A 94 -1.73 34.22 -14.32
C GLY A 94 -3.01 33.40 -14.55
N SER A 95 -2.97 32.32 -15.35
CA SER A 95 -4.12 31.45 -15.59
C SER A 95 -3.88 30.04 -15.03
N TRP A 96 -4.84 29.55 -14.25
CA TRP A 96 -4.87 28.18 -13.78
C TRP A 96 -5.41 27.25 -14.86
N MET A 97 -4.66 26.19 -15.18
CA MET A 97 -5.06 25.22 -16.21
C MET A 97 -4.57 23.82 -15.89
N GLY A 98 -5.28 22.82 -16.42
CA GLY A 98 -4.82 21.44 -16.35
C GLY A 98 -3.62 21.20 -17.24
N HIS A 99 -2.65 20.43 -16.76
CA HIS A 99 -1.47 20.10 -17.53
C HIS A 99 -1.00 18.66 -17.29
N TRP A 100 -0.30 18.11 -18.28
CA TRP A 100 0.34 16.81 -18.22
C TRP A 100 1.85 16.95 -18.33
N SER A 101 2.61 16.31 -17.44
CA SER A 101 4.08 16.31 -17.51
C SER A 101 4.65 14.96 -17.08
N VAL A 102 5.94 14.76 -17.35
CA VAL A 102 6.71 13.61 -16.85
C VAL A 102 7.48 14.06 -15.62
N LEU A 103 7.60 13.19 -14.60
CA LEU A 103 8.54 13.42 -13.51
C LEU A 103 9.90 12.82 -13.84
N GLY A 104 10.95 13.61 -13.64
CA GLY A 104 12.33 13.27 -14.02
C GLY A 104 13.23 12.83 -12.86
N GLY A 105 12.73 12.81 -11.62
CA GLY A 105 13.49 12.41 -10.44
C GLY A 105 13.01 13.10 -9.16
N ILE A 106 13.55 12.65 -8.02
CA ILE A 106 13.29 13.25 -6.70
C ILE A 106 14.61 13.75 -6.11
N SER A 107 14.54 14.85 -5.35
CA SER A 107 15.67 15.38 -4.60
C SER A 107 15.24 15.61 -3.16
N HIS A 108 16.06 15.15 -2.23
CA HIS A 108 15.92 15.45 -0.82
C HIS A 108 16.91 16.56 -0.48
N ASP A 109 16.42 17.80 -0.37
CA ASP A 109 17.23 18.94 0.04
C ASP A 109 16.60 19.60 1.26
N GLY A 110 17.23 19.40 2.42
CA GLY A 110 16.73 19.88 3.70
C GLY A 110 15.42 19.19 4.14
N PRO A 111 14.44 19.94 4.69
CA PRO A 111 13.24 19.37 5.29
C PRO A 111 12.17 18.94 4.28
N LEU A 112 12.35 19.23 2.99
CA LEU A 112 11.36 18.96 1.95
C LEU A 112 11.96 18.11 0.82
N ALA A 113 11.13 17.21 0.29
CA ALA A 113 11.42 16.56 -0.97
C ALA A 113 10.93 17.44 -2.14
N TYR A 114 11.65 17.39 -3.25
CA TYR A 114 11.34 18.09 -4.50
C TYR A 114 11.24 17.09 -5.63
N ALA A 115 10.29 17.27 -6.53
CA ALA A 115 10.17 16.49 -7.76
C ALA A 115 10.58 17.34 -8.96
N LEU A 116 11.37 16.76 -9.87
CA LEU A 116 11.73 17.40 -11.13
C LEU A 116 10.59 17.23 -12.13
N VAL A 117 9.93 18.33 -12.51
CA VAL A 117 8.88 18.32 -13.54
C VAL A 117 9.51 18.60 -14.90
N ILE A 118 9.44 17.62 -15.80
CA ILE A 118 9.81 17.78 -17.21
C ILE A 118 8.59 18.29 -17.97
N ASP A 119 8.41 19.63 -17.92
CA ASP A 119 7.26 20.30 -18.51
C ASP A 119 7.31 20.27 -20.05
N VAL A 120 6.26 19.73 -20.67
CA VAL A 120 6.21 19.56 -22.12
C VAL A 120 5.80 20.83 -22.86
N ALA A 121 5.34 21.86 -22.15
CA ALA A 121 5.23 23.22 -22.69
C ALA A 121 6.59 23.93 -22.63
N ALA A 122 7.64 23.27 -23.13
CA ALA A 122 9.04 23.71 -23.06
C ALA A 122 9.28 25.13 -23.64
N HIS A 123 8.47 25.54 -24.60
CA HIS A 123 8.48 26.90 -25.15
C HIS A 123 8.01 28.00 -24.18
N ARG A 124 7.45 27.61 -23.02
CA ARG A 124 6.93 28.53 -21.98
C ARG A 124 7.66 28.40 -20.66
N ILE A 125 8.02 27.19 -20.26
CA ILE A 125 8.72 26.90 -19.01
C ILE A 125 9.66 25.71 -19.24
N GLY A 126 10.89 25.80 -18.76
CA GLY A 126 11.83 24.68 -18.79
C GLY A 126 11.53 23.63 -17.72
N PRO A 127 12.33 22.55 -17.66
CA PRO A 127 12.35 21.65 -16.51
C PRO A 127 12.59 22.43 -15.21
N HIS A 128 11.86 22.08 -14.16
CA HIS A 128 11.94 22.80 -12.89
C HIS A 128 11.60 21.90 -11.70
N TRP A 129 12.18 22.21 -10.55
CA TRP A 129 11.94 21.51 -9.29
C TRP A 129 10.72 22.11 -8.58
N VAL A 130 9.82 21.24 -8.11
CA VAL A 130 8.62 21.62 -7.37
C VAL A 130 8.63 20.91 -6.02
N PRO A 131 8.37 21.61 -4.89
CA PRO A 131 8.18 20.95 -3.60
C PRO A 131 7.11 19.87 -3.71
N LEU A 132 7.42 18.65 -3.25
CA LEU A 132 6.54 17.50 -3.37
C LEU A 132 5.15 17.75 -2.71
N PRO A 133 5.04 18.38 -1.53
CA PRO A 133 3.77 18.82 -0.97
C PRO A 133 2.96 19.74 -1.91
N LEU A 134 3.62 20.73 -2.51
CA LEU A 134 2.94 21.64 -3.43
C LEU A 134 2.45 20.87 -4.67
N LEU A 135 3.27 20.00 -5.23
CA LEU A 135 2.90 19.20 -6.39
C LEU A 135 1.72 18.27 -6.08
N ALA A 136 1.74 17.59 -4.93
CA ALA A 136 0.65 16.73 -4.48
C ALA A 136 -0.66 17.53 -4.33
N SER A 137 -0.61 18.75 -3.80
CA SER A 137 -1.80 19.63 -3.71
C SER A 137 -2.37 20.00 -5.08
N CYS A 138 -1.51 20.22 -6.09
CA CYS A 138 -1.93 20.50 -7.46
C CYS A 138 -2.53 19.26 -8.17
N ILE A 139 -2.05 18.06 -7.80
CA ILE A 139 -2.57 16.78 -8.27
C ILE A 139 -3.89 16.44 -7.59
N ALA A 140 -4.07 16.78 -6.32
CA ALA A 140 -5.29 16.55 -5.53
C ALA A 140 -6.42 17.55 -5.88
N THR A 141 -6.61 17.85 -7.16
CA THR A 141 -7.66 18.76 -7.66
C THR A 141 -8.53 18.07 -8.70
N ARG A 142 -9.68 18.69 -9.04
CA ARG A 142 -10.54 18.24 -10.14
C ARG A 142 -10.27 19.01 -11.43
N ASN A 143 -10.58 18.41 -12.57
CA ASN A 143 -10.58 19.09 -13.86
C ASN A 143 -11.90 19.87 -14.09
N GLY A 144 -12.02 20.54 -15.24
CA GLY A 144 -13.23 21.31 -15.59
C GLY A 144 -14.50 20.47 -15.79
N LEU A 145 -14.36 19.14 -15.87
CA LEU A 145 -15.47 18.18 -15.93
C LEU A 145 -15.82 17.59 -14.55
N GLY A 146 -15.15 18.05 -13.49
CA GLY A 146 -15.32 17.50 -12.15
C GLY A 146 -14.62 16.16 -11.92
N GLU A 147 -13.81 15.66 -12.85
CA GLU A 147 -13.06 14.41 -12.65
C GLU A 147 -11.79 14.69 -11.82
N ALA A 148 -11.47 13.77 -10.90
CA ALA A 148 -10.22 13.84 -10.15
C ALA A 148 -9.01 13.79 -11.09
N ARG A 149 -8.00 14.59 -10.77
CA ARG A 149 -6.65 14.45 -11.31
C ARG A 149 -5.90 13.36 -10.53
N GLY A 150 -4.61 13.21 -10.83
CA GLY A 150 -3.81 12.11 -10.35
C GLY A 150 -2.58 11.91 -11.22
N TYR A 151 -2.00 10.72 -11.15
CA TYR A 151 -0.84 10.36 -11.95
C TYR A 151 -0.91 8.91 -12.39
N LEU A 152 -0.14 8.59 -13.43
CA LEU A 152 0.06 7.25 -13.94
C LEU A 152 1.53 6.87 -13.77
N ARG A 153 1.78 5.68 -13.22
CA ARG A 153 3.12 5.07 -13.19
C ARG A 153 3.15 3.97 -14.25
N LEU A 154 4.11 4.05 -15.16
CA LEU A 154 4.35 3.05 -16.19
C LEU A 154 5.59 2.27 -15.78
N ALA A 155 5.44 0.99 -15.46
CA ALA A 155 6.52 0.13 -14.99
C ALA A 155 6.75 -1.05 -15.94
N PRO A 156 7.99 -1.56 -16.08
CA PRO A 156 8.24 -2.85 -16.72
C PRO A 156 7.44 -3.97 -16.03
N ALA A 157 6.89 -4.95 -16.75
CA ALA A 157 6.01 -5.94 -16.12
C ALA A 157 6.78 -6.93 -15.22
N ILE A 158 8.01 -7.29 -15.57
CA ILE A 158 8.90 -8.09 -14.70
C ILE A 158 8.98 -7.47 -13.28
N GLU A 159 9.13 -6.16 -13.20
CA GLU A 159 9.23 -5.43 -11.92
C GLU A 159 7.87 -5.25 -11.22
N ALA A 160 6.79 -5.13 -12.00
CA ALA A 160 5.44 -5.08 -11.44
C ALA A 160 5.04 -6.41 -10.77
N ASP A 161 5.42 -7.54 -11.35
CA ASP A 161 5.19 -8.88 -10.81
C ASP A 161 6.00 -9.11 -9.52
N LEU A 162 7.26 -8.63 -9.48
CA LEU A 162 8.10 -8.64 -8.27
C LEU A 162 7.48 -7.80 -7.14
N LYS A 163 6.96 -6.60 -7.45
CA LYS A 163 6.26 -5.75 -6.46
C LYS A 163 4.99 -6.41 -5.93
N LEU A 164 4.17 -6.98 -6.81
CA LEU A 164 2.96 -7.74 -6.42
C LEU A 164 3.31 -8.94 -5.53
N ALA A 165 4.36 -9.68 -5.88
CA ALA A 165 4.85 -10.79 -5.07
C ALA A 165 5.36 -10.33 -3.70
N LEU A 166 6.07 -9.20 -3.65
CA LEU A 166 6.57 -8.64 -2.39
C LEU A 166 5.44 -8.10 -1.51
N GLU A 167 4.48 -7.36 -2.07
CA GLU A 167 3.32 -6.85 -1.34
C GLU A 167 2.46 -8.00 -0.79
N ALA A 168 2.24 -9.05 -1.59
CA ALA A 168 1.56 -10.27 -1.13
C ALA A 168 2.33 -10.97 0.00
N SER A 169 3.66 -11.05 -0.11
CA SER A 169 4.52 -11.66 0.91
C SER A 169 4.52 -10.86 2.22
N VAL A 170 4.53 -9.51 2.15
CA VAL A 170 4.40 -8.65 3.33
C VAL A 170 3.04 -8.83 3.99
N LEU A 171 1.96 -8.91 3.22
CA LEU A 171 0.62 -9.15 3.75
C LEU A 171 0.54 -10.51 4.46
N GLU A 172 1.10 -11.56 3.85
CA GLU A 172 1.19 -12.90 4.46
C GLU A 172 2.05 -12.89 5.73
N ALA A 173 3.20 -12.20 5.71
CA ALA A 173 4.08 -12.08 6.87
C ALA A 173 3.39 -11.33 8.03
N SER A 174 2.65 -10.25 7.73
CA SER A 174 1.84 -9.54 8.73
C SER A 174 0.69 -10.39 9.26
N ALA A 175 0.03 -11.18 8.41
CA ALA A 175 -1.01 -12.11 8.84
C ALA A 175 -0.46 -13.23 9.75
N ARG A 176 0.73 -13.78 9.42
CA ARG A 176 1.43 -14.77 10.26
C ARG A 176 1.90 -14.18 11.58
N ALA A 177 2.43 -12.95 11.58
CA ALA A 177 2.83 -12.24 12.79
C ALA A 177 1.62 -12.01 13.71
N GLY A 178 0.48 -11.58 13.17
CA GLY A 178 -0.76 -11.43 13.94
C GLY A 178 -1.33 -12.76 14.47
N ALA A 179 -1.12 -13.87 13.76
CA ALA A 179 -1.48 -15.21 14.22
C ALA A 179 -0.54 -15.73 15.32
N GLN A 180 0.77 -15.48 15.21
CA GLN A 180 1.75 -15.82 16.26
C GLN A 180 1.56 -14.99 17.53
N GLN A 181 1.19 -13.71 17.41
CA GLN A 181 0.90 -12.86 18.57
C GLN A 181 -0.37 -13.30 19.33
N ARG A 182 -1.29 -14.00 18.66
CA ARG A 182 -2.46 -14.64 19.30
C ARG A 182 -2.14 -15.97 19.96
N ALA A 183 -1.01 -16.59 19.63
CA ALA A 183 -0.65 -17.94 20.07
C ALA A 183 0.35 -17.97 21.24
N SER A 184 0.88 -16.82 21.68
CA SER A 184 1.78 -16.75 22.83
C SER A 184 1.23 -15.85 23.95
N LEU A 185 0.72 -16.45 25.03
CA LEU A 185 0.41 -15.71 26.24
C LEU A 185 1.71 -15.37 26.98
N SER A 186 1.94 -14.08 27.20
CA SER A 186 3.06 -13.63 28.03
C SER A 186 2.83 -13.97 29.51
N HIS A 187 3.91 -14.08 30.28
CA HIS A 187 3.85 -14.32 31.71
C HIS A 187 2.98 -13.27 32.44
N GLU A 188 3.18 -11.99 32.14
CA GLU A 188 2.39 -10.89 32.71
C GLU A 188 0.89 -11.02 32.43
N LYS A 189 0.54 -11.52 31.23
CA LYS A 189 -0.86 -11.73 30.86
C LYS A 189 -1.47 -12.93 31.60
N LEU A 190 -0.69 -13.98 31.87
CA LEU A 190 -1.12 -15.12 32.69
C LEU A 190 -1.35 -14.69 34.15
N GLU A 191 -0.45 -13.89 34.72
CA GLU A 191 -0.61 -13.33 36.07
C GLU A 191 -1.86 -12.44 36.16
N ALA A 192 -2.13 -11.62 35.15
CA ALA A 192 -3.33 -10.78 35.11
C ALA A 192 -4.62 -11.62 35.09
N ILE A 193 -4.66 -12.71 34.31
CA ILE A 193 -5.82 -13.61 34.27
C ILE A 193 -5.97 -14.36 35.60
N GLN A 194 -4.87 -14.85 36.19
CA GLN A 194 -4.89 -15.50 37.50
C GLN A 194 -5.50 -14.60 38.58
N ALA A 195 -5.05 -13.33 38.64
CA ALA A 195 -5.54 -12.34 39.58
C ALA A 195 -7.03 -12.00 39.35
N GLU A 196 -7.50 -12.01 38.09
CA GLU A 196 -8.91 -11.77 37.74
C GLU A 196 -9.84 -12.83 38.37
N TYR A 197 -9.40 -14.09 38.44
CA TYR A 197 -10.16 -15.21 39.02
C TYR A 197 -9.77 -15.55 40.46
N ILE A 198 -8.86 -14.79 41.09
CA ILE A 198 -8.40 -15.00 42.47
C ILE A 198 -7.84 -16.43 42.64
N ALA A 199 -7.11 -16.91 41.64
CA ALA A 199 -6.58 -18.28 41.56
C ALA A 199 -5.08 -18.35 41.94
N ASP A 200 -4.69 -17.62 42.98
CA ASP A 200 -3.29 -17.47 43.43
C ASP A 200 -2.66 -18.78 43.93
N ASP A 201 -3.49 -19.78 44.21
CA ASP A 201 -3.10 -21.13 44.63
C ASP A 201 -2.71 -22.06 43.47
N LEU A 202 -3.00 -21.67 42.22
CA LEU A 202 -2.61 -22.43 41.02
C LEU A 202 -1.24 -21.97 40.50
N PRO A 203 -0.28 -22.87 40.26
CA PRO A 203 1.03 -22.48 39.72
C PRO A 203 0.93 -22.08 38.24
N ILE A 204 1.54 -20.95 37.87
CA ILE A 204 1.71 -20.57 36.45
C ILE A 204 2.89 -21.36 35.87
N GLU A 205 2.59 -22.30 34.98
CA GLU A 205 3.59 -23.05 34.23
C GLU A 205 3.88 -22.35 32.90
N VAL A 206 4.73 -21.32 32.90
CA VAL A 206 4.96 -20.42 31.74
C VAL A 206 5.32 -21.18 30.46
N GLU A 207 6.16 -22.21 30.54
CA GLU A 207 6.57 -22.99 29.36
C GLU A 207 5.40 -23.72 28.69
N ARG A 208 4.39 -24.12 29.48
CA ARG A 208 3.20 -24.81 28.99
C ARG A 208 2.09 -23.82 28.64
N MET A 209 1.75 -22.95 29.59
CA MET A 209 0.64 -22.01 29.51
C MET A 209 0.87 -20.86 28.53
N SER A 210 2.12 -20.59 28.14
CA SER A 210 2.40 -19.63 27.07
C SER A 210 1.88 -20.08 25.71
N LEU A 211 1.64 -21.39 25.51
CA LEU A 211 1.09 -21.94 24.26
C LEU A 211 -0.44 -21.92 24.21
N TRP A 212 -1.09 -21.55 25.32
CA TRP A 212 -2.54 -21.53 25.41
C TRP A 212 -3.12 -20.26 24.78
N SER A 213 -4.38 -20.34 24.33
CA SER A 213 -5.17 -19.15 24.04
C SER A 213 -5.63 -18.48 25.34
N GLU A 214 -5.95 -17.18 25.28
CA GLU A 214 -6.50 -16.45 26.43
C GLU A 214 -7.76 -17.13 27.00
N GLU A 215 -8.62 -17.69 26.14
CA GLU A 215 -9.83 -18.40 26.54
C GLU A 215 -9.53 -19.70 27.30
N GLN A 216 -8.50 -20.44 26.88
CA GLN A 216 -8.04 -21.66 27.56
C GLN A 216 -7.48 -21.35 28.94
N ALA A 217 -6.64 -20.31 29.05
CA ALA A 217 -6.11 -19.85 30.33
C ALA A 217 -7.23 -19.39 31.27
N ARG A 218 -8.19 -18.60 30.77
CA ARG A 218 -9.37 -18.16 31.54
C ARG A 218 -10.18 -19.35 32.05
N SER A 219 -10.49 -20.32 31.18
CA SER A 219 -11.26 -21.51 31.57
C SER A 219 -10.54 -22.35 32.63
N PHE A 220 -9.22 -22.48 32.53
CA PHE A 220 -8.41 -23.20 33.52
C PHE A 220 -8.46 -22.52 34.90
N PHE A 221 -8.16 -21.22 34.99
CA PHE A 221 -8.18 -20.48 36.25
C PHE A 221 -9.59 -20.37 36.85
N GLU A 222 -10.61 -20.11 36.03
CA GLU A 222 -12.02 -20.07 36.46
C GLU A 222 -12.48 -21.41 37.06
N SER A 223 -11.99 -22.52 36.53
CA SER A 223 -12.34 -23.87 36.99
C SER A 223 -11.56 -24.35 38.22
N GLY A 224 -10.63 -23.57 38.75
CA GLY A 224 -9.72 -24.02 39.80
C GLY A 224 -8.75 -25.11 39.32
N GLY A 225 -8.34 -25.07 38.05
CA GLY A 225 -7.40 -26.01 37.44
C GLY A 225 -8.00 -27.34 36.97
N LEU A 226 -9.33 -27.46 36.90
CA LEU A 226 -10.04 -28.67 36.47
C LEU A 226 -10.13 -28.78 34.93
N ASN A 227 -10.27 -27.65 34.25
CA ASN A 227 -10.36 -27.56 32.79
C ASN A 227 -9.00 -27.29 32.18
N ASP A 228 -8.10 -28.27 32.33
CA ASP A 228 -6.77 -28.22 31.71
C ASP A 228 -6.88 -28.63 30.22
N PRO A 229 -6.56 -27.73 29.26
CA PRO A 229 -6.67 -28.01 27.82
C PRO A 229 -5.73 -29.13 27.36
N ASP A 230 -4.67 -29.43 28.11
CA ASP A 230 -3.70 -30.48 27.80
C ASP A 230 -4.06 -31.82 28.46
N ARG A 231 -5.05 -31.84 29.36
CA ARG A 231 -5.50 -33.05 30.07
C ARG A 231 -6.55 -33.79 29.24
N ALA A 232 -6.18 -34.95 28.71
CA ALA A 232 -7.09 -35.81 27.97
C ALA A 232 -8.37 -36.12 28.80
N PRO A 233 -9.56 -36.14 28.18
CA PRO A 233 -10.81 -36.35 28.89
C PRO A 233 -10.90 -37.80 29.39
N GLY A 234 -10.58 -38.00 30.67
CA GLY A 234 -10.92 -39.22 31.40
C GLY A 234 -9.77 -39.87 32.16
N VAL A 235 -9.48 -39.39 33.37
CA VAL A 235 -9.03 -40.24 34.49
C VAL A 235 -9.61 -39.64 35.78
N GLY A 236 -10.36 -40.47 36.51
CA GLY A 236 -11.34 -40.07 37.52
C GLY A 236 -10.79 -39.51 38.83
N ALA A 237 -11.71 -38.84 39.54
CA ALA A 237 -11.57 -38.40 40.91
C ALA A 237 -11.35 -39.60 41.85
N HIS A 238 -10.18 -39.67 42.49
CA HIS A 238 -9.98 -40.52 43.66
C HIS A 238 -10.50 -39.79 44.91
N SER A 239 -11.67 -40.22 45.36
CA SER A 239 -12.25 -39.90 46.66
C SER A 239 -11.29 -40.32 47.78
N ARG A 240 -10.90 -39.39 48.65
CA ARG A 240 -10.20 -39.69 49.91
C ARG A 240 -11.13 -40.43 50.88
N PRO A 241 -10.67 -41.45 51.62
CA PRO A 241 -11.44 -42.03 52.71
C PRO A 241 -11.24 -41.19 53.99
N HIS A 242 -12.31 -40.62 54.51
CA HIS A 242 -12.34 -40.11 55.88
C HIS A 242 -12.57 -41.29 56.84
N GLY A 243 -11.52 -41.69 57.54
CA GLY A 243 -11.63 -42.46 58.77
C GLY A 243 -12.11 -41.55 59.90
N CYS A 244 -13.24 -41.90 60.51
CA CYS A 244 -13.66 -41.36 61.79
C CYS A 244 -13.55 -42.50 62.81
N ALA A 245 -12.61 -42.35 63.75
CA ALA A 245 -12.39 -43.27 64.85
C ALA A 245 -13.38 -42.95 65.99
N ALA A 246 -13.89 -44.02 66.60
CA ALA A 246 -14.67 -43.97 67.83
C ALA A 246 -13.75 -43.73 69.04
N SER A 247 -14.19 -42.85 69.95
CA SER A 247 -14.18 -43.00 71.43
C SER A 247 -14.91 -41.82 72.05
#